data_AF-A0A2E4WYA1-F1
#
_entry.id   AF-A0A2E4WYA1-F1
#
_cell.length_a   1.000
_cell.length_b   1.000
_cell.length_c   1.000
_cell.angle_alpha   90.00
_cell.angle_beta   90.00
_cell.angle_gamma   90.00
#
_symmetry.space_group_name_H-M   'P 1'
#
loop_
_entity.id
_entity.type
_entity.pdbx_description
1 polymer ?
#
loop_
_entity_poly.entity_id
_entity_poly.type
_entity_poly.pdbx_seq_one_letter_code
_entity_poly.pdbx_strand_id
1 'polypeptide(L)'
;MSQWLWFIIPSLFILIFHKFASRAFRLRRLMAALPTSKVQGVFIGLVEVKGQAKGVTHTTFLEETEALCSQWTVEEEWQKTEVDSDGKTRSSSGWKTVASGSTIPAFFVEDETGALRVHPEGAELTQNLTFSYRCRRRDAFYYAKGPAKGIANSTGNRRFRENTIQVGDALYIMGQARLREDVVAPEIAADPDTGNRYIITVKSEEQLARGAFWQGLILGLLAVGLFPLMTLIDAAPSYFHSLWFPWLTAFINLLILFALWSWRIYDDLVQVRNRVDQGRKNIDVQLKRRFDLIPNLVDVAKQVASAETSLHETLAQLRRGTTLEGPQKSVGKQLLAVSENYPTLQQSEAFLTLQNTLVDTEDRIALSRDYFNEIATHANTLSEVIPDKFFVGLAGIGHTELFEAENFERKALVVNFDDLEAPVSNDEGTPLVES
;
A
#
# COMPACT_ATOMS: atom_id res chain seq x y z
N MET A 1 -2.54 -10.23 48.43
CA MET A 1 -2.69 -9.67 47.06
C MET A 1 -4.13 -9.20 46.94
N SER A 2 -4.40 -7.93 46.61
CA SER A 2 -5.76 -7.38 46.64
C SER A 2 -6.68 -8.13 45.66
N GLN A 3 -7.88 -8.48 46.11
CA GLN A 3 -8.86 -9.29 45.38
C GLN A 3 -9.21 -8.71 43.99
N TRP A 4 -9.06 -7.39 43.81
CA TRP A 4 -9.23 -6.69 42.54
C TRP A 4 -8.26 -7.13 41.44
N LEU A 5 -7.06 -7.60 41.79
CA LEU A 5 -6.05 -8.02 40.82
C LEU A 5 -6.50 -9.23 39.98
N TRP A 6 -7.28 -10.13 40.56
CA TRP A 6 -7.84 -11.28 39.83
C TRP A 6 -8.83 -10.89 38.72
N PHE A 7 -9.43 -9.70 38.79
CA PHE A 7 -10.34 -9.19 37.75
C PHE A 7 -9.60 -8.34 36.70
N ILE A 8 -8.61 -7.55 37.12
CA ILE A 8 -7.86 -6.67 36.23
C ILE A 8 -6.94 -7.48 35.32
N ILE A 9 -6.33 -8.56 35.84
CA ILE A 9 -5.35 -9.36 35.11
C ILE A 9 -5.97 -10.00 33.84
N PRO A 10 -7.11 -10.72 33.90
CA PRO A 10 -7.74 -11.30 32.70
C PRO A 10 -8.16 -10.24 31.66
N SER A 11 -8.77 -9.14 32.09
CA SER A 11 -9.15 -8.05 31.18
C SER A 11 -7.93 -7.38 30.53
N LEU A 12 -6.82 -7.22 31.26
CA LEU A 12 -5.57 -6.72 30.72
C LEU A 12 -4.96 -7.70 29.70
N PHE A 13 -4.98 -9.01 29.98
CA PHE A 13 -4.57 -10.04 29.03
C PHE A 13 -5.43 -10.03 27.77
N ILE A 14 -6.76 -9.90 27.90
CA ILE A 14 -7.68 -9.75 26.76
C ILE A 14 -7.27 -8.55 25.91
N LEU A 15 -7.03 -7.37 26.51
CA LEU A 15 -6.59 -6.17 25.78
C LEU A 15 -5.25 -6.37 25.07
N ILE A 16 -4.28 -7.05 25.70
CA ILE A 16 -2.97 -7.36 25.11
C ILE A 16 -3.10 -8.32 23.92
N PHE A 17 -3.81 -9.43 24.08
CA PHE A 17 -4.03 -10.40 23.00
C PHE A 17 -4.84 -9.79 21.86
N HIS A 18 -5.85 -9.00 22.20
CA HIS A 18 -6.65 -8.26 21.25
C HIS A 18 -5.82 -7.24 20.46
N LYS A 19 -4.87 -6.53 21.11
CA LYS A 19 -3.91 -5.66 20.43
C LYS A 19 -3.05 -6.44 19.43
N PHE A 20 -2.57 -7.62 19.78
CA PHE A 20 -1.79 -8.45 18.85
C PHE A 20 -2.63 -8.96 17.68
N ALA A 21 -3.80 -9.53 17.95
CA ALA A 21 -4.75 -10.00 16.94
C ALA A 21 -5.20 -8.86 16.00
N SER A 22 -5.38 -7.64 16.55
CA SER A 22 -5.78 -6.46 15.78
C SER A 22 -4.77 -6.06 14.71
N ARG A 23 -3.48 -6.32 14.94
CA ARG A 23 -2.43 -5.96 13.97
C ARG A 23 -2.47 -6.87 12.76
N ALA A 24 -2.60 -8.19 12.99
CA ALA A 24 -2.70 -9.17 11.92
C ALA A 24 -4.01 -9.01 11.13
N PHE A 25 -5.13 -8.78 11.81
CA PHE A 25 -6.43 -8.57 11.17
C PHE A 25 -6.46 -7.33 10.29
N ARG A 26 -5.99 -6.19 10.81
CA ARG A 26 -5.91 -4.93 10.04
C ARG A 26 -5.08 -5.10 8.77
N LEU A 27 -3.94 -5.79 8.86
CA LEU A 27 -3.11 -6.03 7.69
C LEU A 27 -3.84 -6.85 6.61
N ARG A 28 -4.47 -7.96 7.01
CA ARG A 28 -5.25 -8.80 6.08
C ARG A 28 -6.38 -8.04 5.40
N ARG A 29 -7.14 -7.26 6.16
CA ARG A 29 -8.26 -6.49 5.60
C ARG A 29 -7.78 -5.37 4.69
N LEU A 30 -6.68 -4.72 5.07
CA LEU A 30 -6.08 -3.68 4.26
C LEU A 30 -5.60 -4.23 2.91
N MET A 31 -4.96 -5.40 2.89
CA MET A 31 -4.58 -6.14 1.67
C MET A 31 -5.80 -6.49 0.81
N ALA A 32 -6.80 -7.13 1.42
CA ALA A 32 -8.02 -7.51 0.71
C ALA A 32 -8.78 -6.32 0.09
N ALA A 33 -8.61 -5.12 0.64
CA ALA A 33 -9.23 -3.89 0.18
C ALA A 33 -8.31 -2.99 -0.67
N LEU A 34 -7.07 -3.41 -0.96
CA LEU A 34 -6.14 -2.71 -1.85
C LEU A 34 -5.94 -3.57 -3.11
N PRO A 35 -6.58 -3.22 -4.24
CA PRO A 35 -6.34 -3.95 -5.46
C PRO A 35 -4.90 -3.72 -5.95
N THR A 36 -4.30 -4.75 -6.53
CA THR A 36 -2.94 -4.64 -7.09
C THR A 36 -2.96 -3.69 -8.28
N SER A 37 -2.23 -2.59 -8.19
CA SER A 37 -2.05 -1.63 -9.29
C SER A 37 -0.88 -2.05 -10.18
N LYS A 38 -1.06 -1.95 -11.50
CA LYS A 38 0.04 -1.97 -12.47
C LYS A 38 0.91 -0.72 -12.29
N VAL A 39 2.20 -0.80 -12.60
CA VAL A 39 3.17 0.28 -12.41
C VAL A 39 2.73 1.58 -13.09
N GLN A 40 2.29 1.53 -14.35
CA GLN A 40 1.79 2.71 -15.07
C GLN A 40 0.52 3.30 -14.43
N GLY A 41 -0.28 2.45 -13.76
CA GLY A 41 -1.52 2.79 -13.07
C GLY A 41 -1.35 3.18 -11.61
N VAL A 42 -0.12 3.43 -11.15
CA VAL A 42 0.12 3.90 -9.78
C VAL A 42 -0.26 5.37 -9.67
N PHE A 43 -1.27 5.63 -8.84
CA PHE A 43 -1.73 6.98 -8.47
C PHE A 43 -1.24 7.36 -7.08
N ILE A 44 -1.22 8.66 -6.79
CA ILE A 44 -0.82 9.19 -5.49
C ILE A 44 -1.74 8.65 -4.38
N GLY A 45 -1.14 8.16 -3.30
CA GLY A 45 -1.84 7.55 -2.16
C GLY A 45 -1.31 6.16 -1.81
N LEU A 46 -2.02 5.46 -0.92
CA LEU A 46 -1.67 4.10 -0.53
C LEU A 46 -1.94 3.13 -1.69
N VAL A 47 -0.92 2.40 -2.13
CA VAL A 47 -0.99 1.49 -3.27
C VAL A 47 -0.38 0.13 -2.94
N GLU A 48 -0.86 -0.89 -3.66
CA GLU A 48 -0.23 -2.20 -3.76
C GLU A 48 0.33 -2.40 -5.17
N VAL A 49 1.59 -2.82 -5.29
CA VAL A 49 2.27 -3.08 -6.56
C VAL A 49 2.99 -4.42 -6.47
N LYS A 50 2.90 -5.21 -7.54
CA LYS A 50 3.61 -6.49 -7.72
C LYS A 50 4.46 -6.39 -8.98
N GLY A 51 5.73 -6.79 -8.91
CA GLY A 51 6.63 -6.76 -10.06
C GLY A 51 8.02 -7.31 -9.74
N GLN A 52 8.95 -7.18 -10.67
CA GLN A 52 10.32 -7.67 -10.52
C GLN A 52 11.27 -6.57 -10.06
N ALA A 53 12.18 -6.92 -9.15
CA ALA A 53 13.20 -6.00 -8.65
C ALA A 53 14.25 -5.68 -9.72
N LYS A 54 14.58 -4.40 -9.91
CA LYS A 54 15.59 -3.93 -10.87
C LYS A 54 16.33 -2.72 -10.31
N GLY A 55 17.61 -2.57 -10.65
CA GLY A 55 18.39 -1.41 -10.23
C GLY A 55 19.89 -1.70 -10.21
N VAL A 56 20.63 -0.80 -9.58
CA VAL A 56 22.08 -0.92 -9.42
C VAL A 56 22.36 -1.92 -8.31
N THR A 57 23.18 -2.93 -8.61
CA THR A 57 23.63 -3.92 -7.63
C THR A 57 24.89 -3.45 -6.92
N HIS A 58 25.13 -4.05 -5.76
CA HIS A 58 26.38 -3.95 -5.03
C HIS A 58 26.84 -5.33 -4.57
N THR A 59 28.14 -5.46 -4.36
CA THR A 59 28.73 -6.68 -3.80
C THR A 59 28.36 -6.82 -2.32
N THR A 60 27.80 -7.96 -1.94
CA THR A 60 27.38 -8.24 -0.56
C THR A 60 28.58 -8.48 0.37
N PHE A 61 28.37 -8.31 1.68
CA PHE A 61 29.48 -8.35 2.64
C PHE A 61 29.91 -9.78 2.98
N LEU A 62 28.96 -10.69 3.16
CA LEU A 62 29.26 -12.07 3.58
C LEU A 62 29.53 -12.99 2.40
N GLU A 63 28.62 -13.04 1.42
CA GLU A 63 28.71 -13.94 0.27
C GLU A 63 29.57 -13.38 -0.88
N GLU A 64 29.81 -12.06 -0.91
CA GLU A 64 30.54 -11.36 -1.97
C GLU A 64 29.91 -11.54 -3.36
N THR A 65 28.60 -11.70 -3.41
CA THR A 65 27.79 -11.77 -4.63
C THR A 65 27.15 -10.43 -4.94
N GLU A 66 26.76 -10.20 -6.19
CA GLU A 66 25.96 -9.01 -6.54
C GLU A 66 24.53 -9.15 -6.00
N ALA A 67 24.00 -8.09 -5.38
CA ALA A 67 22.61 -8.01 -4.94
C ALA A 67 22.11 -6.56 -5.00
N LEU A 68 20.80 -6.37 -5.09
CA LEU A 68 20.18 -5.05 -5.11
C LEU A 68 20.09 -4.45 -3.70
N CYS A 69 19.67 -5.26 -2.74
CA CYS A 69 19.60 -4.92 -1.32
C CYS A 69 20.20 -6.07 -0.51
N SER A 70 20.95 -5.78 0.54
CA SER A 70 21.51 -6.79 1.43
C SER A 70 21.46 -6.37 2.89
N GLN A 71 21.05 -7.27 3.76
CA GLN A 71 21.16 -7.12 5.21
C GLN A 71 21.87 -8.34 5.76
N TRP A 72 22.92 -8.12 6.56
CA TRP A 72 23.65 -9.20 7.20
C TRP A 72 23.69 -9.05 8.71
N THR A 73 23.75 -10.20 9.36
CA THR A 73 23.86 -10.31 10.82
C THR A 73 24.89 -11.36 11.18
N VAL A 74 25.68 -11.05 12.21
CA VAL A 74 26.59 -11.97 12.87
C VAL A 74 26.12 -12.11 14.31
N GLU A 75 25.77 -13.33 14.69
CA GLU A 75 25.32 -13.67 16.02
C GLU A 75 26.33 -14.59 16.68
N GLU A 76 26.59 -14.36 17.97
CA GLU A 76 27.46 -15.20 18.78
C GLU A 76 26.63 -15.89 19.86
N GLU A 77 26.88 -17.19 20.02
CA GLU A 77 26.21 -17.99 21.02
C GLU A 77 26.87 -17.77 22.39
N TRP A 78 26.05 -17.57 23.40
CA TRP A 78 26.47 -17.49 24.79
C TRP A 78 25.80 -18.59 25.60
N GLN A 79 26.50 -19.04 26.64
CA GLN A 79 26.00 -19.99 27.61
C GLN A 79 26.45 -19.59 29.01
N LYS A 80 25.48 -19.36 29.90
CA LYS A 80 25.72 -19.01 31.29
C LYS A 80 25.18 -20.11 32.20
N THR A 81 25.98 -20.52 33.16
CA THR A 81 25.58 -21.46 34.20
C THR A 81 25.55 -20.73 35.54
N GLU A 82 24.41 -20.80 36.22
CA GLU A 82 24.19 -20.21 37.54
C GLU A 82 23.85 -21.32 38.52
N VAL A 83 24.34 -21.20 39.75
CA VAL A 83 24.00 -22.11 40.85
C VAL A 83 23.06 -21.35 41.78
N ASP A 84 21.85 -21.89 41.98
CA ASP A 84 20.83 -21.29 42.84
C ASP A 84 21.20 -21.45 44.33
N SER A 85 20.52 -20.72 45.22
CA SER A 85 20.75 -20.80 46.68
C SER A 85 20.61 -22.22 47.25
N ASP A 86 19.83 -23.06 46.56
CA ASP A 86 19.58 -24.47 46.92
C ASP A 86 20.63 -25.44 46.33
N GLY A 87 21.72 -24.94 45.73
CA GLY A 87 22.76 -25.76 45.09
C GLY A 87 22.37 -26.34 43.73
N LYS A 88 21.20 -25.99 43.19
CA LYS A 88 20.74 -26.44 41.87
C LYS A 88 21.39 -25.62 40.76
N THR A 89 21.97 -26.30 39.77
CA THR A 89 22.56 -25.66 38.60
C THR A 89 21.50 -25.38 37.53
N ARG A 90 21.42 -24.13 37.07
CA ARG A 90 20.61 -23.72 35.91
C ARG A 90 21.53 -23.24 34.79
N SER A 91 21.38 -23.82 33.60
CA SER A 91 22.08 -23.35 32.40
C SER A 91 21.11 -22.59 31.51
N SER A 92 21.52 -21.41 31.06
CA SER A 92 20.85 -20.63 30.03
C SER A 92 21.78 -20.48 28.83
N SER A 93 21.21 -20.51 27.63
CA SER A 93 21.96 -20.26 26.40
C SER A 93 21.12 -19.41 25.46
N GLY A 94 21.79 -18.70 24.56
CA GLY A 94 21.12 -17.86 23.59
C GLY A 94 22.08 -17.35 22.52
N TRP A 95 21.50 -16.64 21.56
CA TRP A 95 22.24 -15.96 20.51
C TRP A 95 22.17 -14.46 20.75
N LYS A 96 23.28 -13.77 20.54
CA LYS A 96 23.34 -12.32 20.62
C LYS A 96 23.97 -11.77 19.35
N THR A 97 23.33 -10.80 18.72
CA THR A 97 23.90 -10.08 17.58
C THR A 97 25.15 -9.32 18.04
N VAL A 98 26.28 -9.60 17.40
CA VAL A 98 27.58 -8.99 17.68
C VAL A 98 28.03 -8.02 16.59
N ALA A 99 27.52 -8.18 15.37
CA ALA A 99 27.68 -7.23 14.28
C ALA A 99 26.49 -7.37 13.32
N SER A 100 26.16 -6.28 12.64
CA SER A 100 25.15 -6.24 11.59
C SER A 100 25.45 -5.09 10.64
N GLY A 101 24.99 -5.20 9.41
CA GLY A 101 25.08 -4.14 8.43
C GLY A 101 24.00 -4.29 7.37
N SER A 102 23.73 -3.20 6.67
CA SER A 102 22.72 -3.17 5.63
C SER A 102 23.08 -2.17 4.54
N THR A 103 22.85 -2.56 3.30
CA THR A 103 22.98 -1.71 2.12
C THR A 103 21.69 -1.87 1.32
N ILE A 104 20.86 -0.82 1.34
CA ILE A 104 19.48 -0.88 0.83
C ILE A 104 19.22 0.41 0.04
N PRO A 105 19.81 0.54 -1.16
CA PRO A 105 19.60 1.70 -2.01
C PRO A 105 18.16 1.75 -2.53
N ALA A 106 17.76 2.90 -3.06
CA ALA A 106 16.55 3.00 -3.86
C ALA A 106 16.68 2.10 -5.10
N PHE A 107 15.58 1.45 -5.49
CA PHE A 107 15.53 0.56 -6.64
C PHE A 107 14.23 0.74 -7.42
N PHE A 108 14.06 -0.03 -8.48
CA PHE A 108 12.87 -0.05 -9.31
C PHE A 108 12.13 -1.38 -9.19
N VAL A 109 10.81 -1.32 -9.17
CA VAL A 109 9.96 -2.47 -9.44
C VAL A 109 9.43 -2.35 -10.87
N GLU A 110 9.60 -3.38 -11.67
CA GLU A 110 9.23 -3.42 -13.10
C GLU A 110 8.12 -4.43 -13.33
N ASP A 111 7.13 -4.05 -14.12
CA ASP A 111 6.12 -4.94 -14.67
C ASP A 111 6.00 -4.73 -16.20
N GLU A 112 4.99 -5.33 -16.82
CA GLU A 112 4.74 -5.21 -18.27
C GLU A 112 4.35 -3.80 -18.74
N THR A 113 3.98 -2.91 -17.82
CA THR A 113 3.53 -1.53 -18.09
C THR A 113 4.62 -0.48 -17.84
N GLY A 114 5.67 -0.83 -17.09
CA GLY A 114 6.82 0.06 -16.89
C GLY A 114 7.60 -0.20 -15.60
N ALA A 115 8.37 0.80 -15.18
CA ALA A 115 9.20 0.75 -13.98
C ALA A 115 8.84 1.87 -12.98
N LEU A 116 8.73 1.51 -11.71
CA LEU A 116 8.39 2.41 -10.60
C LEU A 116 9.52 2.46 -9.60
N ARG A 117 9.95 3.67 -9.22
CA ARG A 117 10.99 3.86 -8.22
C ARG A 117 10.43 3.60 -6.80
N VAL A 118 11.22 2.91 -5.98
CA VAL A 118 10.88 2.51 -4.61
C VAL A 118 12.04 2.89 -3.69
N HIS A 119 11.73 3.58 -2.59
CA HIS A 119 12.68 3.95 -1.55
C HIS A 119 12.47 3.06 -0.32
N PRO A 120 13.32 2.05 -0.07
CA PRO A 120 13.05 1.04 0.95
C PRO A 120 13.18 1.52 2.40
N GLU A 121 13.68 2.74 2.59
CA GLU A 121 13.81 3.35 3.91
C GLU A 121 12.44 3.45 4.60
N GLY A 122 12.38 3.01 5.86
CA GLY A 122 11.13 2.98 6.64
C GLY A 122 10.20 1.80 6.33
N ALA A 123 10.52 0.93 5.35
CA ALA A 123 9.72 -0.25 5.05
C ALA A 123 9.99 -1.42 6.02
N GLU A 124 8.94 -2.19 6.36
CA GLU A 124 9.05 -3.55 6.89
C GLU A 124 9.57 -4.47 5.76
N LEU A 125 10.90 -4.52 5.59
CA LEU A 125 11.58 -5.26 4.53
C LEU A 125 11.69 -6.76 4.86
N THR A 126 11.22 -7.61 3.95
CA THR A 126 11.42 -9.06 4.00
C THR A 126 12.17 -9.53 2.75
N GLN A 127 13.34 -10.14 2.96
CA GLN A 127 14.28 -10.52 1.90
C GLN A 127 14.50 -12.04 1.89
N ASN A 128 15.15 -12.56 0.84
CA ASN A 128 15.53 -13.97 0.74
C ASN A 128 16.78 -14.23 1.57
N LEU A 129 16.77 -15.27 2.43
CA LEU A 129 17.99 -15.72 3.09
C LEU A 129 18.87 -16.43 2.05
N THR A 130 19.88 -15.75 1.54
CA THR A 130 20.79 -16.27 0.51
C THR A 130 22.02 -16.93 1.12
N PHE A 131 22.56 -16.35 2.18
CA PHE A 131 23.72 -16.91 2.88
C PHE A 131 23.40 -17.26 4.33
N SER A 132 23.82 -18.43 4.75
CA SER A 132 23.81 -18.84 6.16
C SER A 132 24.98 -19.76 6.47
N TYR A 133 25.89 -19.31 7.32
CA TYR A 133 27.07 -20.09 7.73
C TYR A 133 27.22 -20.11 9.25
N ARG A 134 27.66 -21.24 9.80
CA ARG A 134 27.99 -21.37 11.22
C ARG A 134 29.41 -21.83 11.37
N CYS A 135 30.17 -21.18 12.24
CA CYS A 135 31.56 -21.50 12.45
C CYS A 135 31.97 -21.43 13.92
N ARG A 136 33.15 -21.99 14.23
CA ARG A 136 33.79 -21.91 15.55
C ARG A 136 35.01 -21.00 15.46
N ARG A 137 35.56 -20.57 16.61
CA ARG A 137 36.77 -19.72 16.68
C ARG A 137 37.97 -20.18 15.85
N ARG A 138 38.12 -21.50 15.63
CA ARG A 138 39.21 -22.07 14.82
C ARG A 138 39.06 -21.85 13.31
N ASP A 139 37.88 -21.45 12.86
CA ASP A 139 37.60 -21.21 11.45
C ASP A 139 38.10 -19.81 11.05
N ALA A 140 38.81 -19.71 9.92
CA ALA A 140 39.31 -18.43 9.41
C ALA A 140 38.17 -17.41 9.19
N PHE A 141 36.98 -17.89 8.81
CA PHE A 141 35.81 -17.05 8.58
C PHE A 141 35.34 -16.32 9.86
N TYR A 142 35.61 -16.89 11.04
CA TYR A 142 35.17 -16.35 12.34
C TYR A 142 35.65 -14.92 12.58
N TYR A 143 36.91 -14.64 12.25
CA TYR A 143 37.55 -13.33 12.43
C TYR A 143 37.67 -12.53 11.14
N ALA A 144 37.60 -13.18 9.97
CA ALA A 144 37.65 -12.48 8.68
C ALA A 144 36.42 -11.58 8.45
N LYS A 145 35.22 -12.07 8.79
CA LYS A 145 33.96 -11.33 8.60
C LYS A 145 33.24 -11.01 9.92
N GLY A 146 33.79 -11.43 11.05
CA GLY A 146 33.23 -11.21 12.38
C GLY A 146 34.09 -10.30 13.25
N PRO A 147 33.54 -9.70 14.32
CA PRO A 147 34.30 -8.80 15.18
C PRO A 147 35.43 -9.53 15.92
N ALA A 148 36.57 -8.85 16.14
CA ALA A 148 37.72 -9.45 16.81
C ALA A 148 37.45 -9.83 18.28
N LYS A 149 36.62 -9.04 18.97
CA LYS A 149 36.23 -9.27 20.37
C LYS A 149 34.95 -10.13 20.44
N GLY A 150 34.95 -11.11 21.35
CA GLY A 150 33.76 -11.91 21.67
C GLY A 150 32.91 -11.29 22.77
N ILE A 151 31.78 -11.92 23.06
CA ILE A 151 30.88 -11.51 24.15
C ILE A 151 31.16 -12.27 25.46
N ALA A 152 30.69 -11.74 26.59
CA ALA A 152 30.72 -12.47 27.85
C ALA A 152 29.95 -13.80 27.73
N ASN A 153 30.44 -14.85 28.38
CA ASN A 153 29.88 -16.20 28.34
C ASN A 153 29.79 -16.82 26.92
N SER A 154 30.61 -16.34 25.98
CA SER A 154 30.67 -16.86 24.60
C SER A 154 31.12 -18.32 24.55
N THR A 155 30.38 -19.14 23.81
CA THR A 155 30.77 -20.53 23.49
C THR A 155 31.83 -20.61 22.38
N GLY A 156 32.09 -19.48 21.71
CA GLY A 156 32.97 -19.42 20.54
C GLY A 156 32.33 -19.92 19.25
N ASN A 157 31.00 -20.11 19.23
CA ASN A 157 30.23 -20.39 18.02
C ASN A 157 29.61 -19.09 17.47
N ARG A 158 29.75 -18.86 16.17
CA ARG A 158 29.11 -17.76 15.45
C ARG A 158 28.21 -18.27 14.35
N ARG A 159 27.13 -17.52 14.09
CA ARG A 159 26.22 -17.70 12.97
C ARG A 159 26.21 -16.40 12.16
N PHE A 160 26.45 -16.54 10.87
CA PHE A 160 26.44 -15.50 9.87
C PHE A 160 25.21 -15.71 8.99
N ARG A 161 24.45 -14.66 8.75
CA ARG A 161 23.28 -14.68 7.87
C ARG A 161 23.29 -13.44 7.00
N GLU A 162 23.04 -13.62 5.72
CA GLU A 162 22.81 -12.54 4.77
C GLU A 162 21.46 -12.77 4.12
N ASN A 163 20.59 -11.76 4.16
CA ASN A 163 19.38 -11.74 3.39
C ASN A 163 19.52 -10.71 2.27
N THR A 164 19.10 -11.07 1.06
CA THR A 164 19.23 -10.19 -0.10
C THR A 164 17.93 -10.11 -0.90
N ILE A 165 17.80 -9.00 -1.64
CA ILE A 165 16.90 -8.92 -2.79
C ILE A 165 17.79 -8.94 -4.01
N GLN A 166 17.53 -9.88 -4.91
CA GLN A 166 18.26 -10.04 -6.17
C GLN A 166 17.52 -9.33 -7.31
N VAL A 167 18.23 -8.99 -8.37
CA VAL A 167 17.58 -8.50 -9.60
C VAL A 167 16.73 -9.63 -10.18
N GLY A 168 15.49 -9.32 -10.55
CA GLY A 168 14.50 -10.29 -11.02
C GLY A 168 13.66 -10.94 -9.91
N ASP A 169 13.96 -10.71 -8.63
CA ASP A 169 13.12 -11.20 -7.54
C ASP A 169 11.70 -10.62 -7.67
N ALA A 170 10.69 -11.48 -7.53
CA ALA A 170 9.31 -11.05 -7.48
C ALA A 170 9.03 -10.36 -6.15
N LEU A 171 8.66 -9.08 -6.21
CA LEU A 171 8.37 -8.24 -5.06
C LEU A 171 6.88 -7.97 -4.95
N TYR A 172 6.41 -8.03 -3.72
CA TYR A 172 5.17 -7.43 -3.27
C TYR A 172 5.49 -6.17 -2.50
N ILE A 173 4.91 -5.04 -2.92
CA ILE A 173 5.14 -3.74 -2.32
C ILE A 173 3.79 -3.13 -1.96
N MET A 174 3.64 -2.72 -0.71
CA MET A 174 2.50 -1.95 -0.26
C MET A 174 3.02 -0.73 0.47
N GLY A 175 2.71 0.47 -0.03
CA GLY A 175 3.24 1.71 0.53
C GLY A 175 2.57 2.95 -0.04
N GLN A 176 3.01 4.11 0.45
CA GLN A 176 2.50 5.40 -0.03
C GLN A 176 3.21 5.79 -1.33
N ALA A 177 2.45 5.94 -2.40
CA ALA A 177 2.89 6.56 -3.63
C ALA A 177 2.80 8.09 -3.50
N ARG A 178 3.88 8.78 -3.84
CA ARG A 178 4.00 10.23 -3.87
C ARG A 178 4.61 10.71 -5.18
N LEU A 179 4.45 12.00 -5.49
CA LEU A 179 5.08 12.60 -6.66
C LEU A 179 6.57 12.79 -6.36
N ARG A 180 7.40 12.47 -7.35
CA ARG A 180 8.82 12.77 -7.31
C ARG A 180 9.07 14.28 -7.37
N GLU A 181 10.11 14.73 -6.69
CA GLU A 181 10.53 16.14 -6.70
C GLU A 181 11.26 16.53 -8.00
N ASP A 182 11.94 15.56 -8.63
CA ASP A 182 12.80 15.78 -9.78
C ASP A 182 12.10 15.60 -11.13
N VAL A 183 11.06 14.77 -11.19
CA VAL A 183 10.32 14.42 -12.42
C VAL A 183 8.84 14.26 -12.10
N VAL A 184 7.95 14.54 -13.07
CA VAL A 184 6.50 14.29 -12.93
C VAL A 184 6.20 12.79 -13.09
N ALA A 185 6.63 12.00 -12.10
CA ALA A 185 6.42 10.55 -12.04
C ALA A 185 6.18 10.11 -10.59
N PRO A 186 5.38 9.05 -10.36
CA PRO A 186 5.19 8.52 -9.02
C PRO A 186 6.44 7.78 -8.52
N GLU A 187 6.63 7.77 -7.21
CA GLU A 187 7.54 6.88 -6.49
C GLU A 187 6.87 6.37 -5.21
N ILE A 188 7.29 5.21 -4.71
CA ILE A 188 6.84 4.69 -3.41
C ILE A 188 7.92 5.00 -2.37
N ALA A 189 7.51 5.63 -1.27
CA ALA A 189 8.39 5.94 -0.15
C ALA A 189 7.62 5.90 1.18
N ALA A 190 8.35 5.89 2.29
CA ALA A 190 7.74 6.04 3.61
C ALA A 190 7.07 7.42 3.75
N ASP A 191 5.87 7.42 4.32
CA ASP A 191 5.13 8.62 4.70
C ASP A 191 4.76 8.50 6.19
N PRO A 192 5.53 9.15 7.08
CA PRO A 192 5.30 9.08 8.53
C PRO A 192 3.94 9.64 8.96
N ASP A 193 3.37 10.58 8.21
CA ASP A 193 2.17 11.31 8.61
C ASP A 193 0.89 10.49 8.43
N THR A 194 0.90 9.57 7.45
CA THR A 194 -0.25 8.70 7.18
C THR A 194 -0.42 7.58 8.21
N GLY A 195 0.65 7.18 8.91
CA GLY A 195 0.64 6.01 9.80
C GLY A 195 0.36 4.68 9.09
N ASN A 196 0.37 4.68 7.76
CA ASN A 196 0.16 3.49 6.94
C ASN A 196 1.36 2.55 7.05
N ARG A 197 1.10 1.24 6.91
CA ARG A 197 2.18 0.27 6.83
C ARG A 197 2.88 0.37 5.49
N TYR A 198 4.20 0.39 5.55
CA TYR A 198 5.05 0.28 4.38
C TYR A 198 5.75 -1.08 4.39
N ILE A 199 5.47 -1.93 3.42
CA ILE A 199 5.97 -3.31 3.35
C ILE A 199 6.60 -3.53 1.98
N ILE A 200 7.78 -4.15 1.98
CA ILE A 200 8.45 -4.65 0.78
C ILE A 200 8.84 -6.09 1.10
N THR A 201 8.33 -7.06 0.33
CA THR A 201 8.56 -8.48 0.62
C THR A 201 8.74 -9.30 -0.64
N VAL A 202 9.69 -10.24 -0.59
CA VAL A 202 9.86 -11.32 -1.58
C VAL A 202 8.87 -12.48 -1.36
N LYS A 203 8.15 -12.49 -0.24
CA LYS A 203 7.13 -13.51 0.08
C LYS A 203 5.80 -13.19 -0.60
N SER A 204 5.03 -14.24 -0.89
CA SER A 204 3.67 -14.07 -1.40
C SER A 204 2.72 -13.46 -0.37
N GLU A 205 1.67 -12.80 -0.86
CA GLU A 205 0.59 -12.23 -0.05
C GLU A 205 -0.02 -13.24 0.91
N GLU A 206 -0.20 -14.50 0.47
CA GLU A 206 -0.74 -15.57 1.32
C GLU A 206 0.16 -15.88 2.52
N GLN A 207 1.48 -15.89 2.33
CA GLN A 207 2.45 -16.11 3.41
C GLN A 207 2.46 -14.94 4.40
N LEU A 208 2.22 -13.72 3.91
CA LEU A 208 2.09 -12.52 4.73
C LEU A 208 0.76 -12.51 5.51
N ALA A 209 -0.31 -12.98 4.88
CA ALA A 209 -1.64 -13.05 5.45
C ALA A 209 -1.77 -14.15 6.51
N ARG A 210 -1.07 -15.29 6.47
CA ARG A 210 -1.27 -16.44 7.39
C ARG A 210 -1.11 -16.16 8.91
N GLY A 211 -0.74 -14.95 9.34
CA GLY A 211 -0.60 -14.56 10.75
C GLY A 211 -1.87 -14.66 11.63
N ALA A 212 -1.84 -15.58 12.61
CA ALA A 212 -2.35 -15.54 14.00
C ALA A 212 -3.75 -14.96 14.36
N PHE A 213 -4.67 -14.71 13.41
CA PHE A 213 -6.02 -14.24 13.76
C PHE A 213 -6.79 -15.20 14.68
N TRP A 214 -6.82 -16.49 14.32
CA TRP A 214 -7.53 -17.52 15.09
C TRP A 214 -6.94 -17.72 16.49
N GLN A 215 -5.64 -17.54 16.65
CA GLN A 215 -4.96 -17.73 17.94
C GLN A 215 -5.39 -16.69 18.98
N GLY A 216 -5.55 -15.42 18.58
CA GLY A 216 -6.01 -14.37 19.49
C GLY A 216 -7.48 -14.51 19.89
N LEU A 217 -8.33 -14.95 18.96
CA LEU A 217 -9.76 -15.16 19.22
C LEU A 217 -9.99 -16.38 20.11
N ILE A 218 -9.27 -17.48 19.86
CA ILE A 218 -9.28 -18.68 20.70
C ILE A 218 -8.73 -18.37 22.10
N LEU A 219 -7.62 -17.62 22.23
CA LEU A 219 -7.06 -17.24 23.52
C LEU A 219 -7.98 -16.28 24.30
N GLY A 220 -8.67 -15.37 23.62
CA GLY A 220 -9.69 -14.51 24.23
C GLY A 220 -10.91 -15.29 24.73
N LEU A 221 -11.44 -16.21 23.92
CA LEU A 221 -12.54 -17.10 24.33
C LEU A 221 -12.12 -18.05 25.46
N LEU A 222 -10.90 -18.59 25.40
CA LEU A 222 -10.33 -19.39 26.48
C LEU A 222 -10.21 -18.55 27.75
N ALA A 223 -9.71 -17.31 27.70
CA ALA A 223 -9.63 -16.45 28.88
C ALA A 223 -11.01 -16.15 29.51
N VAL A 224 -12.04 -15.98 28.68
CA VAL A 224 -13.43 -15.79 29.14
C VAL A 224 -14.02 -17.07 29.74
N GLY A 225 -13.68 -18.25 29.19
CA GLY A 225 -14.18 -19.54 29.68
C GLY A 225 -13.41 -20.16 30.85
N LEU A 226 -12.10 -19.95 30.93
CA LEU A 226 -11.23 -20.53 31.96
C LEU A 226 -11.36 -19.82 33.31
N PHE A 227 -11.70 -18.53 33.30
CA PHE A 227 -11.88 -17.73 34.53
C PHE A 227 -13.05 -18.24 35.41
N PRO A 228 -14.29 -18.39 34.91
CA PRO A 228 -15.37 -18.98 35.69
C PRO A 228 -15.10 -20.45 36.06
N LEU A 229 -14.40 -21.20 35.20
CA LEU A 229 -13.99 -22.58 35.51
C LEU A 229 -12.97 -22.63 36.66
N MET A 230 -12.00 -21.70 36.71
CA MET A 230 -11.05 -21.60 37.83
C MET A 230 -11.75 -21.25 39.14
N THR A 231 -12.73 -20.35 39.12
CA THR A 231 -13.52 -20.03 40.33
C THR A 231 -14.36 -21.20 40.84
N LEU A 232 -14.68 -22.18 39.98
CA LEU A 232 -15.37 -23.41 40.36
C LEU A 232 -14.42 -24.48 40.91
N ILE A 233 -13.15 -24.49 40.49
CA ILE A 233 -12.13 -25.45 40.93
C ILE A 233 -11.53 -25.05 42.28
N ASP A 234 -11.30 -23.76 42.51
CA ASP A 234 -10.85 -23.20 43.80
C ASP A 234 -12.07 -22.99 44.72
N ALA A 235 -12.65 -24.08 45.20
CA ALA A 235 -13.71 -24.09 46.22
C ALA A 235 -13.17 -23.68 47.60
N ALA A 236 -12.52 -22.51 47.71
CA ALA A 236 -12.20 -21.88 48.97
C ALA A 236 -13.50 -21.25 49.54
N PRO A 237 -14.03 -21.71 50.70
CA PRO A 237 -15.42 -21.49 51.09
C PRO A 237 -15.81 -20.05 51.47
N SER A 238 -14.86 -19.12 51.52
CA SER A 238 -15.05 -17.83 52.20
C SER A 238 -15.03 -16.60 51.29
N TYR A 239 -15.01 -16.76 49.96
CA TYR A 239 -14.82 -15.61 49.05
C TYR A 239 -15.87 -15.45 47.93
N PHE A 240 -16.81 -16.40 47.76
CA PHE A 240 -17.79 -16.37 46.67
C PHE A 240 -19.21 -16.73 47.15
N HIS A 241 -19.90 -15.81 47.81
CA HIS A 241 -21.29 -16.05 48.24
C HIS A 241 -22.36 -15.71 47.19
N SER A 242 -22.00 -15.11 46.04
CA SER A 242 -22.97 -14.83 44.99
C SER A 242 -22.55 -15.40 43.63
N LEU A 243 -23.28 -16.43 43.21
CA LEU A 243 -23.09 -17.14 41.93
C LEU A 243 -23.14 -16.21 40.71
N TRP A 244 -23.66 -14.97 40.82
CA TRP A 244 -23.84 -14.04 39.70
C TRP A 244 -22.60 -13.20 39.34
N PHE A 245 -21.65 -13.01 40.26
CA PHE A 245 -20.54 -12.07 40.05
C PHE A 245 -19.55 -12.51 38.93
N PRO A 246 -19.13 -13.79 38.84
CA PRO A 246 -18.30 -14.26 37.72
C PRO A 246 -18.98 -14.08 36.36
N TRP A 247 -20.29 -14.35 36.28
CA TRP A 247 -21.08 -14.15 35.06
C TRP A 247 -21.15 -12.68 34.63
N LEU A 248 -21.28 -11.76 35.59
CA LEU A 248 -21.24 -10.32 35.29
C LEU A 248 -19.89 -9.91 34.69
N THR A 249 -18.77 -10.38 35.27
CA THR A 249 -17.44 -10.06 34.74
C THR A 249 -17.20 -10.65 33.34
N ALA A 250 -17.66 -11.88 33.09
CA ALA A 250 -17.60 -12.51 31.77
C ALA A 250 -18.45 -11.74 30.75
N PHE A 251 -19.66 -11.30 31.13
CA PHE A 251 -20.53 -10.50 30.29
C PHE A 251 -19.92 -9.14 29.92
N ILE A 252 -19.28 -8.45 30.87
CA ILE A 252 -18.58 -7.19 30.61
C ILE A 252 -17.42 -7.40 29.64
N ASN A 253 -16.60 -8.43 29.83
CA ASN A 253 -15.51 -8.75 28.91
C ASN A 253 -16.01 -9.08 27.50
N LEU A 254 -17.15 -9.79 27.39
CA LEU A 254 -17.80 -10.07 26.11
C LEU A 254 -18.27 -8.78 25.42
N LEU A 255 -18.89 -7.86 26.17
CA LEU A 255 -19.30 -6.54 25.65
C LEU A 255 -18.10 -5.72 25.15
N ILE A 256 -16.98 -5.71 25.89
CA ILE A 256 -15.75 -5.02 25.47
C ILE A 256 -15.20 -5.62 24.18
N LEU A 257 -15.14 -6.96 24.08
CA LEU A 257 -14.70 -7.65 22.86
C LEU A 257 -15.59 -7.33 21.66
N PHE A 258 -16.92 -7.33 21.87
CA PHE A 258 -17.89 -7.00 20.83
C PHE A 258 -17.78 -5.54 20.37
N ALA A 259 -17.63 -4.60 21.32
CA ALA A 259 -17.46 -3.18 21.00
C ALA A 259 -16.18 -2.93 20.19
N LEU A 260 -15.06 -3.52 20.61
CA LEU A 260 -13.79 -3.37 19.89
C LEU A 260 -13.79 -4.08 18.52
N TRP A 261 -14.52 -5.18 18.38
CA TRP A 261 -14.72 -5.86 17.10
C TRP A 261 -15.58 -5.02 16.15
N SER A 262 -16.71 -4.49 16.63
CA SER A 262 -17.60 -3.60 15.88
C SER A 262 -16.88 -2.33 15.41
N TRP A 263 -16.11 -1.71 16.31
CA TRP A 263 -15.28 -0.54 15.99
C TRP A 263 -14.37 -0.80 14.79
N ARG A 264 -13.72 -1.98 14.73
CA ARG A 264 -12.81 -2.31 13.62
C ARG A 264 -13.53 -2.46 12.30
N ILE A 265 -14.65 -3.18 12.31
CA ILE A 265 -15.44 -3.34 11.09
C ILE A 265 -15.81 -1.97 10.54
N TYR A 266 -16.25 -1.07 11.41
CA TYR A 266 -16.56 0.31 11.04
C TYR A 266 -15.35 1.06 10.44
N ASP A 267 -14.19 1.06 11.11
CA ASP A 267 -12.97 1.73 10.62
C ASP A 267 -12.52 1.21 9.24
N ASP A 268 -12.63 -0.10 9.03
CA ASP A 268 -12.24 -0.72 7.76
C ASP A 268 -13.24 -0.38 6.63
N LEU A 269 -14.54 -0.33 6.94
CA LEU A 269 -15.56 0.12 5.99
C LEU A 269 -15.33 1.59 5.61
N VAL A 270 -15.03 2.47 6.56
CA VAL A 270 -14.71 3.88 6.26
C VAL A 270 -13.48 3.98 5.35
N GLN A 271 -12.46 3.15 5.55
CA GLN A 271 -11.31 3.10 4.65
C GLN A 271 -11.69 2.66 3.23
N VAL A 272 -12.53 1.63 3.09
CA VAL A 272 -13.04 1.18 1.79
C VAL A 272 -13.81 2.30 1.10
N ARG A 273 -14.70 3.01 1.81
CA ARG A 273 -15.42 4.17 1.27
C ARG A 273 -14.46 5.24 0.74
N ASN A 274 -13.48 5.63 1.56
CA ASN A 274 -12.51 6.65 1.17
C ASN A 274 -11.67 6.22 -0.06
N ARG A 275 -11.42 4.92 -0.23
CA ARG A 275 -10.73 4.37 -1.41
C ARG A 275 -11.60 4.39 -2.67
N VAL A 276 -12.89 4.10 -2.55
CA VAL A 276 -13.84 4.28 -3.66
C VAL A 276 -13.82 5.74 -4.11
N ASP A 277 -13.90 6.68 -3.17
CA ASP A 277 -13.83 8.12 -3.47
C ASP A 277 -12.50 8.54 -4.10
N GLN A 278 -11.39 8.01 -3.61
CA GLN A 278 -10.06 8.24 -4.19
C GLN A 278 -9.98 7.69 -5.63
N GLY A 279 -10.50 6.49 -5.88
CA GLY A 279 -10.56 5.89 -7.21
C GLY A 279 -11.35 6.76 -8.20
N ARG A 280 -12.51 7.32 -7.78
CA ARG A 280 -13.28 8.27 -8.60
C ARG A 280 -12.47 9.52 -8.94
N LYS A 281 -11.80 10.12 -7.94
CA LYS A 281 -10.96 11.30 -8.15
C LYS A 281 -9.80 11.03 -9.10
N ASN A 282 -9.19 9.85 -9.04
CA ASN A 282 -8.12 9.47 -9.96
C ASN A 282 -8.61 9.44 -11.42
N ILE A 283 -9.81 8.89 -11.66
CA ILE A 283 -10.44 8.91 -12.99
C ILE A 283 -10.69 10.35 -13.43
N ASP A 284 -11.29 11.19 -12.58
CA ASP A 284 -11.61 12.59 -12.90
C ASP A 284 -10.35 13.40 -13.26
N VAL A 285 -9.23 13.17 -12.57
CA VAL A 285 -7.94 13.82 -12.89
C VAL A 285 -7.44 13.43 -14.27
N GLN A 286 -7.51 12.14 -14.64
CA GLN A 286 -7.05 11.71 -15.97
C GLN A 286 -8.00 12.16 -17.09
N LEU A 287 -9.31 12.17 -16.82
CA LEU A 287 -10.32 12.73 -17.73
C LEU A 287 -10.07 14.21 -18.00
N LYS A 288 -9.77 14.98 -16.95
CA LYS A 288 -9.41 16.40 -17.08
C LYS A 288 -8.13 16.55 -17.90
N ARG A 289 -7.09 15.76 -17.61
CA ARG A 289 -5.83 15.77 -18.38
C ARG A 289 -6.07 15.53 -19.87
N ARG A 290 -6.91 14.54 -20.21
CA ARG A 290 -7.32 14.28 -21.60
C ARG A 290 -8.02 15.50 -22.21
N PHE A 291 -8.98 16.09 -21.51
CA PHE A 291 -9.71 17.26 -21.99
C PHE A 291 -8.78 18.46 -22.26
N ASP A 292 -7.78 18.66 -21.40
CA ASP A 292 -6.80 19.74 -21.54
C ASP A 292 -5.79 19.48 -22.68
N LEU A 293 -5.51 18.21 -23.02
CA LEU A 293 -4.56 17.83 -24.08
C LEU A 293 -5.14 17.91 -25.50
N ILE A 294 -6.42 17.60 -25.68
CA ILE A 294 -7.06 17.54 -27.01
C ILE A 294 -6.95 18.86 -27.79
N PRO A 295 -7.21 20.06 -27.21
CA PRO A 295 -7.09 21.33 -27.94
C PRO A 295 -5.68 21.56 -28.46
N ASN A 296 -4.67 21.38 -27.60
CA ASN A 296 -3.26 21.58 -27.97
C ASN A 296 -2.84 20.66 -29.12
N LEU A 297 -3.27 19.39 -29.06
CA LEU A 297 -3.02 18.41 -30.12
C LEU A 297 -3.66 18.82 -31.45
N VAL A 298 -4.91 19.29 -31.41
CA VAL A 298 -5.63 19.77 -32.61
C VAL A 298 -4.95 21.00 -33.19
N ASP A 299 -4.50 21.93 -32.35
CA ASP A 299 -3.86 23.16 -32.81
C ASP A 299 -2.49 22.89 -33.45
N VAL A 300 -1.68 22.00 -32.87
CA VAL A 300 -0.43 21.54 -33.48
C VAL A 300 -0.68 20.81 -34.80
N ALA A 301 -1.68 19.93 -34.85
CA ALA A 301 -2.03 19.22 -36.08
C ALA A 301 -2.46 20.18 -37.20
N LYS A 302 -3.28 21.20 -36.88
CA LYS A 302 -3.66 22.26 -37.83
C LYS A 302 -2.47 23.08 -38.31
N GLN A 303 -1.51 23.37 -37.43
CA GLN A 303 -0.32 24.13 -37.80
C GLN A 303 0.58 23.35 -38.77
N VAL A 304 0.71 22.03 -38.56
CA VAL A 304 1.54 21.14 -39.38
C VAL A 304 0.88 20.81 -40.73
N ALA A 305 -0.45 20.69 -40.75
CA ALA A 305 -1.22 20.25 -41.92
C ALA A 305 -2.26 21.30 -42.36
N SER A 306 -1.88 22.57 -42.35
CA SER A 306 -2.80 23.71 -42.58
C SER A 306 -3.48 23.73 -43.96
N ALA A 307 -2.94 23.00 -44.93
CA ALA A 307 -3.47 22.91 -46.28
C ALA A 307 -4.55 21.82 -46.45
N GLU A 308 -4.83 21.01 -45.43
CA GLU A 308 -5.69 19.83 -45.53
C GLU A 308 -7.05 20.02 -44.83
N THR A 309 -8.04 20.48 -45.61
CA THR A 309 -9.40 20.76 -45.11
C THR A 309 -10.09 19.51 -44.53
N SER A 310 -9.86 18.33 -45.10
CA SER A 310 -10.44 17.07 -44.61
C SER A 310 -9.97 16.72 -43.20
N LEU A 311 -8.69 16.94 -42.90
CA LEU A 311 -8.13 16.72 -41.58
C LEU A 311 -8.73 17.67 -40.54
N HIS A 312 -8.97 18.94 -40.91
CA HIS A 312 -9.57 19.93 -40.01
C HIS A 312 -10.98 19.53 -39.57
N GLU A 313 -11.78 18.95 -40.47
CA GLU A 313 -13.12 18.46 -40.16
C GLU A 313 -13.08 17.26 -39.20
N THR A 314 -12.19 16.30 -39.45
CA THR A 314 -11.97 15.14 -38.56
C THR A 314 -11.50 15.57 -37.17
N LEU A 315 -10.54 16.50 -37.07
CA LEU A 315 -10.05 17.03 -35.80
C LEU A 315 -11.14 17.82 -35.04
N ALA A 316 -12.01 18.53 -35.76
CA ALA A 316 -13.14 19.23 -35.15
C ALA A 316 -14.18 18.25 -34.56
N GLN A 317 -14.40 17.10 -35.19
CA GLN A 317 -15.27 16.04 -34.66
C GLN A 317 -14.66 15.39 -33.40
N LEU A 318 -13.36 15.07 -33.42
CA LEU A 318 -12.65 14.55 -32.25
C LEU A 318 -12.70 15.51 -31.05
N ARG A 319 -12.58 16.82 -31.30
CA ARG A 319 -12.71 17.86 -30.25
C ARG A 319 -14.11 17.91 -29.64
N ARG A 320 -15.16 17.60 -30.40
CA ARG A 320 -16.55 17.54 -29.90
C ARG A 320 -16.84 16.25 -29.11
N GLY A 321 -15.87 15.34 -29.02
CA GLY A 321 -16.06 14.03 -28.40
C GLY A 321 -16.90 13.09 -29.26
N THR A 322 -17.07 13.40 -30.55
CA THR A 322 -17.76 12.53 -31.49
C THR A 322 -16.80 11.44 -31.94
N THR A 323 -17.10 10.19 -31.58
CA THR A 323 -16.40 9.00 -32.07
C THR A 323 -16.55 8.95 -33.59
N LEU A 324 -15.44 8.92 -34.33
CA LEU A 324 -15.48 8.63 -35.77
C LEU A 324 -16.01 7.20 -35.97
N GLU A 325 -16.80 6.95 -37.03
CA GLU A 325 -17.33 5.60 -37.30
C GLU A 325 -16.20 4.58 -37.42
N GLY A 326 -16.12 3.61 -36.49
CA GLY A 326 -15.08 2.58 -36.48
C GLY A 326 -15.01 1.74 -35.19
N PRO A 327 -14.26 0.62 -35.20
CA PRO A 327 -14.18 -0.30 -34.07
C PRO A 327 -13.35 0.22 -32.88
N GLN A 328 -12.60 1.32 -33.05
CA GLN A 328 -11.76 1.89 -31.99
C GLN A 328 -12.51 2.95 -31.19
N LYS A 329 -12.75 2.67 -29.90
CA LYS A 329 -13.53 3.54 -29.00
C LYS A 329 -12.73 4.65 -28.28
N SER A 330 -11.39 4.69 -28.39
CA SER A 330 -10.58 5.73 -27.73
C SER A 330 -10.07 6.80 -28.71
N VAL A 331 -10.14 8.06 -28.27
CA VAL A 331 -9.76 9.24 -29.07
C VAL A 331 -8.29 9.16 -29.52
N GLY A 332 -7.40 8.68 -28.64
CA GLY A 332 -5.98 8.51 -28.98
C GLY A 332 -5.73 7.50 -30.11
N LYS A 333 -6.46 6.37 -30.12
CA LYS A 333 -6.32 5.36 -31.19
C LYS A 333 -6.92 5.83 -32.51
N GLN A 334 -8.04 6.54 -32.47
CA GLN A 334 -8.61 7.18 -33.67
C GLN A 334 -7.63 8.19 -34.26
N LEU A 335 -6.98 9.00 -33.42
CA LEU A 335 -5.98 9.95 -33.89
C LEU A 335 -4.75 9.25 -34.50
N LEU A 336 -4.34 8.10 -33.95
CA LEU A 336 -3.28 7.29 -34.55
C LEU A 336 -3.64 6.87 -35.98
N ALA A 337 -4.84 6.33 -36.17
CA ALA A 337 -5.35 5.95 -37.49
C ALA A 337 -5.46 7.15 -38.45
N VAL A 338 -5.85 8.33 -37.94
CA VAL A 338 -5.83 9.57 -38.73
C VAL A 338 -4.41 9.91 -39.14
N SER A 339 -3.44 9.90 -38.23
CA SER A 339 -2.05 10.25 -38.52
C SER A 339 -1.34 9.31 -39.50
N GLU A 340 -1.79 8.07 -39.64
CA GLU A 340 -1.29 7.13 -40.66
C GLU A 340 -1.58 7.60 -42.09
N ASN A 341 -2.66 8.35 -42.29
CA ASN A 341 -3.04 8.89 -43.60
C ASN A 341 -2.32 10.20 -43.94
N TYR A 342 -1.62 10.81 -42.98
CA TYR A 342 -1.01 12.13 -43.10
C TYR A 342 0.48 12.11 -42.70
N PRO A 343 1.40 11.78 -43.62
CA PRO A 343 2.84 11.64 -43.34
C PRO A 343 3.50 12.92 -42.80
N THR A 344 2.92 14.09 -43.05
CA THR A 344 3.35 15.38 -42.53
C THR A 344 3.24 15.45 -41.00
N LEU A 345 2.19 14.84 -40.43
CA LEU A 345 2.00 14.76 -38.96
C LEU A 345 3.02 13.83 -38.31
N GLN A 346 3.38 12.72 -38.97
CA GLN A 346 4.37 11.76 -38.48
C GLN A 346 5.79 12.34 -38.43
N GLN A 347 6.06 13.39 -39.19
CA GLN A 347 7.36 14.08 -39.18
C GLN A 347 7.44 15.17 -38.11
N SER A 348 6.30 15.56 -37.51
CA SER A 348 6.26 16.58 -36.47
C SER A 348 6.51 15.97 -35.09
N GLU A 349 7.69 16.24 -34.52
CA GLU A 349 8.05 15.81 -33.17
C GLU A 349 7.02 16.30 -32.13
N ALA A 350 6.57 17.55 -32.23
CA ALA A 350 5.58 18.13 -31.33
C ALA A 350 4.23 17.38 -31.37
N PHE A 351 3.79 16.97 -32.56
CA PHE A 351 2.55 16.18 -32.71
C PHE A 351 2.72 14.79 -32.09
N LEU A 352 3.83 14.11 -32.38
CA LEU A 352 4.13 12.78 -31.83
C LEU A 352 4.20 12.80 -30.30
N THR A 353 4.83 13.82 -29.70
CA THR A 353 4.88 13.96 -28.23
C THR A 353 3.49 14.11 -27.61
N LEU A 354 2.63 14.96 -28.18
CA LEU A 354 1.26 15.15 -27.69
C LEU A 354 0.40 13.91 -27.91
N GLN A 355 0.53 13.24 -29.05
CA GLN A 355 -0.15 11.98 -29.35
C GLN A 355 0.24 10.90 -28.34
N ASN A 356 1.54 10.71 -28.10
CA ASN A 356 2.03 9.74 -27.11
C ASN A 356 1.54 10.06 -25.70
N THR A 357 1.51 11.34 -25.32
CA THR A 357 0.97 11.78 -24.02
C THR A 357 -0.53 11.49 -23.90
N LEU A 358 -1.30 11.66 -24.98
CA LEU A 358 -2.71 11.32 -25.02
C LEU A 358 -2.93 9.80 -24.92
N VAL A 359 -2.12 8.99 -25.61
CA VAL A 359 -2.17 7.53 -25.50
C VAL A 359 -1.86 7.07 -24.08
N ASP A 360 -0.79 7.57 -23.44
CA ASP A 360 -0.49 7.28 -22.02
C ASP A 360 -1.66 7.69 -21.10
N THR A 361 -2.32 8.81 -21.41
CA THR A 361 -3.49 9.26 -20.63
C THR A 361 -4.68 8.30 -20.81
N GLU A 362 -4.95 7.80 -22.02
CA GLU A 362 -5.99 6.79 -22.26
C GLU A 362 -5.69 5.47 -21.56
N ASP A 363 -4.45 5.01 -21.57
CA ASP A 363 -4.02 3.80 -20.85
C ASP A 363 -4.17 3.97 -19.33
N ARG A 364 -3.80 5.14 -18.80
CA ARG A 364 -4.01 5.50 -17.37
C ARG A 364 -5.49 5.59 -17.01
N ILE A 365 -6.35 6.08 -17.89
CA ILE A 365 -7.82 6.08 -17.67
C ILE A 365 -8.32 4.64 -17.57
N ALA A 366 -7.88 3.75 -18.46
CA ALA A 366 -8.27 2.35 -18.42
C ALA A 366 -7.82 1.68 -17.10
N LEU A 367 -6.56 1.87 -16.71
CA LEU A 367 -6.02 1.34 -15.44
C LEU A 367 -6.74 1.93 -14.21
N SER A 368 -7.04 3.24 -14.20
CA SER A 368 -7.78 3.88 -13.10
C SER A 368 -9.21 3.35 -12.98
N ARG A 369 -9.85 3.06 -14.11
CA ARG A 369 -11.20 2.50 -14.15
C ARG A 369 -11.21 1.08 -13.61
N ASP A 370 -10.27 0.25 -14.05
CA ASP A 370 -10.17 -1.14 -13.60
C ASP A 370 -9.90 -1.18 -12.09
N TYR A 371 -8.98 -0.34 -11.59
CA TYR A 371 -8.73 -0.13 -10.17
C TYR A 371 -9.99 0.32 -9.41
N PHE A 372 -10.71 1.32 -9.90
CA PHE A 372 -11.95 1.78 -9.27
C PHE A 372 -13.01 0.67 -9.23
N ASN A 373 -13.20 -0.05 -10.34
CA ASN A 373 -14.19 -1.11 -10.45
C ASN A 373 -13.90 -2.25 -9.47
N GLU A 374 -12.62 -2.62 -9.29
CA GLU A 374 -12.24 -3.63 -8.31
C GLU A 374 -12.58 -3.21 -6.87
N ILE A 375 -12.31 -1.95 -6.50
CA ILE A 375 -12.68 -1.42 -5.17
C ILE A 375 -14.19 -1.33 -5.01
N ALA A 376 -14.91 -0.87 -6.03
CA ALA A 376 -16.36 -0.76 -6.00
C ALA A 376 -17.02 -2.13 -5.86
N THR A 377 -16.55 -3.14 -6.59
CA THR A 377 -16.98 -4.53 -6.43
C THR A 377 -16.69 -5.05 -5.02
N HIS A 378 -15.51 -4.75 -4.46
CA HIS A 378 -15.18 -5.12 -3.08
C HIS A 378 -16.13 -4.45 -2.07
N ALA A 379 -16.40 -3.15 -2.23
CA ALA A 379 -17.33 -2.39 -1.38
C ALA A 379 -18.78 -2.94 -1.46
N ASN A 380 -19.24 -3.28 -2.67
CA ASN A 380 -20.54 -3.90 -2.88
C ASN A 380 -20.60 -5.30 -2.22
N THR A 381 -19.54 -6.10 -2.34
CA THR A 381 -19.44 -7.41 -1.69
C THR A 381 -19.53 -7.29 -0.16
N LEU A 382 -18.82 -6.34 0.45
CA LEU A 382 -18.91 -6.06 1.89
C LEU A 382 -20.31 -5.62 2.33
N SER A 383 -21.09 -5.03 1.42
CA SER A 383 -22.48 -4.62 1.68
C SER A 383 -23.45 -5.80 1.72
N GLU A 384 -23.07 -6.95 1.17
CA GLU A 384 -23.91 -8.16 1.10
C GLU A 384 -23.52 -9.22 2.12
N VAL A 385 -22.26 -9.26 2.53
CA VAL A 385 -21.70 -10.29 3.41
C VAL A 385 -21.82 -9.91 4.89
N ILE A 386 -22.24 -10.88 5.72
CA ILE A 386 -22.26 -10.76 7.19
C ILE A 386 -20.85 -11.07 7.72
N PRO A 387 -20.30 -10.29 8.67
CA PRO A 387 -20.97 -9.30 9.53
C PRO A 387 -21.03 -7.86 8.98
N ASP A 388 -20.24 -7.53 7.96
CA ASP A 388 -20.04 -6.16 7.46
C ASP A 388 -21.35 -5.46 7.07
N LYS A 389 -22.29 -6.21 6.47
CA LYS A 389 -23.65 -5.76 6.13
C LYS A 389 -24.35 -4.97 7.24
N PHE A 390 -24.15 -5.30 8.52
CA PHE A 390 -24.80 -4.60 9.64
C PHE A 390 -24.23 -3.20 9.90
N PHE A 391 -22.99 -2.92 9.46
CA PHE A 391 -22.27 -1.68 9.72
C PHE A 391 -22.14 -0.78 8.50
N VAL A 392 -22.36 -1.31 7.29
CA VAL A 392 -22.26 -0.60 6.00
C VAL A 392 -23.09 0.68 5.96
N GLY A 393 -24.34 0.65 6.46
CA GLY A 393 -25.20 1.84 6.52
C GLY A 393 -24.66 2.93 7.45
N LEU A 394 -24.03 2.55 8.57
CA LEU A 394 -23.39 3.51 9.49
C LEU A 394 -22.11 4.11 8.89
N ALA A 395 -21.37 3.33 8.11
CA ALA A 395 -20.17 3.78 7.40
C ALA A 395 -20.49 4.66 6.18
N GLY A 396 -21.76 4.75 5.77
CA GLY A 396 -22.18 5.51 4.59
C GLY A 396 -21.72 4.88 3.28
N ILE A 397 -21.52 3.56 3.24
CA ILE A 397 -21.26 2.82 2.01
C ILE A 397 -22.62 2.47 1.39
N GLY A 398 -22.90 3.03 0.22
CA GLY A 398 -24.02 2.62 -0.63
C GLY A 398 -23.56 1.68 -1.74
N HIS A 399 -24.53 1.10 -2.46
CA HIS A 399 -24.23 0.37 -3.69
C HIS A 399 -23.53 1.32 -4.67
N THR A 400 -22.32 0.94 -5.08
CA THR A 400 -21.47 1.74 -5.96
C THR A 400 -21.60 1.22 -7.38
N GLU A 401 -22.10 2.05 -8.29
CA GLU A 401 -22.12 1.73 -9.72
C GLU A 401 -20.70 1.66 -10.29
N LEU A 402 -20.47 0.64 -11.12
CA LEU A 402 -19.20 0.43 -11.81
C LEU A 402 -19.08 1.43 -12.98
N PHE A 403 -17.86 1.84 -13.30
CA PHE A 403 -17.61 2.62 -14.52
C PHE A 403 -17.58 1.66 -15.72
N GLU A 404 -18.62 1.74 -16.53
CA GLU A 404 -18.71 1.06 -17.81
C GLU A 404 -18.02 1.85 -18.93
N ALA A 405 -17.60 1.16 -19.99
CA ALA A 405 -16.88 1.76 -21.11
C ALA A 405 -17.73 2.73 -21.96
N GLU A 406 -19.06 2.72 -21.84
CA GLU A 406 -19.97 3.52 -22.66
C GLU A 406 -20.23 4.92 -22.07
N ASN A 407 -20.04 5.11 -20.76
CA ASN A 407 -20.35 6.35 -20.04
C ASN A 407 -19.31 7.48 -20.21
N PHE A 408 -18.37 7.36 -21.17
CA PHE A 408 -17.41 8.42 -21.49
C PHE A 408 -18.01 9.55 -22.35
N GLU A 409 -19.29 9.46 -22.73
CA GLU A 409 -20.07 10.53 -23.34
C GLU A 409 -20.53 11.60 -22.32
N ARG A 410 -19.70 11.96 -21.33
CA ARG A 410 -19.96 13.20 -20.60
C ARG A 410 -19.69 14.35 -21.56
N LYS A 411 -20.79 14.84 -22.15
CA LYS A 411 -20.93 16.03 -22.99
C LYS A 411 -19.90 17.08 -22.56
N ALA A 412 -18.91 17.35 -23.42
CA ALA A 412 -18.01 18.47 -23.22
C ALA A 412 -18.86 19.70 -22.88
N LEU A 413 -18.68 20.28 -21.70
CA LEU A 413 -19.37 21.51 -21.36
C LEU A 413 -18.80 22.56 -22.32
N VAL A 414 -19.58 22.92 -23.34
CA VAL A 414 -19.22 24.00 -24.26
C VAL A 414 -19.25 25.27 -23.41
N VAL A 415 -18.09 25.70 -22.93
CA VAL A 415 -17.92 27.06 -22.42
C VAL A 415 -17.98 27.95 -23.66
N ASN A 416 -19.08 28.70 -23.79
CA ASN A 416 -19.19 29.76 -24.78
C ASN A 416 -18.20 30.86 -24.37
N PHE A 417 -17.25 31.17 -25.25
CA PHE A 417 -16.23 32.20 -25.03
C PHE A 417 -16.72 33.61 -25.43
N ASP A 418 -18.00 33.76 -25.79
CA ASP A 418 -18.59 35.06 -26.14
C ASP A 418 -18.74 36.02 -24.94
N ASP A 419 -18.57 35.52 -23.70
CA ASP A 419 -18.66 36.34 -22.48
C ASP A 419 -17.33 37.01 -22.06
N LEU A 420 -16.25 36.91 -22.86
CA LEU A 420 -14.94 37.50 -22.54
C LEU A 420 -14.54 38.72 -23.38
N GLU A 421 -15.40 39.19 -24.29
CA GLU A 421 -15.18 40.47 -25.00
C GLU A 421 -16.21 41.52 -24.57
N ALA A 422 -16.02 42.08 -23.37
CA ALA A 422 -16.49 43.44 -23.11
C ALA A 422 -15.30 44.39 -23.29
N PRO A 423 -15.32 45.33 -24.26
CA PRO A 423 -14.25 46.29 -24.43
C PRO A 423 -14.19 47.20 -23.20
N VAL A 424 -12.99 47.32 -22.63
CA VAL A 424 -12.66 48.34 -21.63
C VAL A 424 -12.92 49.71 -22.26
N SER A 425 -14.03 50.34 -21.87
CA SER A 425 -14.26 51.75 -22.17
C SER A 425 -13.28 52.57 -21.33
N ASN A 426 -12.31 53.19 -21.99
CA ASN A 426 -11.53 54.27 -21.43
C ASN A 426 -12.47 55.44 -21.16
N ASP A 427 -12.84 55.65 -19.89
CA ASP A 427 -13.47 56.89 -19.46
C ASP A 427 -12.40 57.77 -18.81
N GLU A 428 -11.99 58.80 -19.56
CA GLU A 428 -11.12 59.87 -19.10
C GLU A 428 -11.88 60.75 -18.11
N GLY A 429 -11.48 60.69 -16.83
CA GLY A 429 -11.36 61.81 -15.90
C GLY A 429 -12.52 62.79 -15.73
N THR A 430 -13.09 62.83 -14.52
CA THR A 430 -13.36 64.09 -13.81
C THR A 430 -13.38 63.87 -12.29
N PRO A 431 -12.83 64.78 -11.46
CA PRO A 431 -12.66 64.56 -10.03
C PRO A 431 -13.93 64.90 -9.22
N LEU A 432 -14.21 64.09 -8.20
CA LEU A 432 -15.27 64.34 -7.23
C LEU A 432 -14.87 65.49 -6.28
N VAL A 433 -15.68 66.55 -6.29
CA VAL A 433 -15.73 67.58 -5.25
C VAL A 433 -16.54 67.03 -4.07
N GLU A 434 -16.03 67.31 -2.87
CA GLU A 434 -16.62 67.03 -1.56
C GLU A 434 -18.05 67.59 -1.40
N SER A 435 -18.91 66.80 -0.74
CA SER A 435 -19.74 67.23 0.41
C SER A 435 -20.38 66.02 1.07
#